data_AF-A0A975PJP7-F1
#
_entry.id   AF-A0A975PJP7-F1
#
_cell.length_a   1.000
_cell.length_b   1.000
_cell.length_c   1.000
_cell.angle_alpha   90.00
_cell.angle_beta   90.00
_cell.angle_gamma   90.00
#
_symmetry.space_group_name_H-M   'P 1'
#
loop_
_entity.id
_entity.type
_entity.pdbx_description
1 polymer ?
#
loop_
_entity_poly.entity_id
_entity_poly.type
_entity_poly.pdbx_seq_one_letter_code
_entity_poly.pdbx_strand_id
1 'polypeptide(L)'
;MIIIENLNIEQIIKNSTVEELFQVNIKMQDWIWVNKDIFSDIVYNALEYESADEEYLIEEINNISEDKLNEILNDKFKKIGWISVNQRLFEKLVEDFISTKDIETFIYVNKRFYTKKIIEKTNELSWILKAMAIDGYQHLSLEDKTLLEIYEEYFNENGMLIEEILLRGEYKFLNVATWKFDEQINVLEFYKMDEKYRQWSEGNSNFMFYELCK
;
A
#
# COMPACT_ATOMS: atom_id res chain seq x y z
N MET A 1 -5.92 -43.11 -9.62
CA MET A 1 -5.63 -42.03 -10.60
C MET A 1 -6.96 -41.56 -11.13
N ILE A 2 -7.49 -40.46 -10.59
CA ILE A 2 -8.65 -39.79 -11.16
C ILE A 2 -8.07 -38.75 -12.11
N ILE A 3 -8.22 -38.95 -13.41
CA ILE A 3 -7.88 -37.93 -14.41
C ILE A 3 -9.04 -36.95 -14.40
N ILE A 4 -8.83 -35.76 -13.84
CA ILE A 4 -9.84 -34.70 -13.84
C ILE A 4 -9.77 -33.99 -15.20
N GLU A 5 -10.56 -34.45 -16.17
CA GLU A 5 -10.58 -33.91 -17.54
C GLU A 5 -11.19 -32.49 -17.64
N ASN A 6 -11.57 -31.84 -16.53
CA ASN A 6 -12.09 -30.47 -16.49
C ASN A 6 -11.78 -29.82 -15.14
N LEU A 7 -10.57 -29.26 -14.97
CA LEU A 7 -10.19 -28.53 -13.77
C LEU A 7 -10.76 -27.11 -13.83
N ASN A 8 -11.72 -26.80 -12.96
CA ASN A 8 -12.16 -25.42 -12.77
C ASN A 8 -11.28 -24.77 -11.71
N ILE A 9 -10.14 -24.21 -12.13
CA ILE A 9 -9.13 -23.57 -11.27
C ILE A 9 -9.78 -22.48 -10.39
N GLU A 10 -10.70 -21.68 -10.93
CA GLU A 10 -11.40 -20.68 -10.13
C GLU A 10 -12.18 -21.30 -8.98
N GLN A 11 -12.88 -22.42 -9.23
CA GLN A 11 -13.68 -23.10 -8.22
C GLN A 11 -12.79 -23.78 -7.18
N ILE A 12 -11.66 -24.36 -7.61
CA ILE A 12 -10.65 -24.94 -6.73
C ILE A 12 -10.17 -23.87 -5.76
N ILE A 13 -9.66 -22.75 -6.29
CA ILE A 13 -9.22 -21.63 -5.46
C ILE A 13 -10.38 -21.22 -4.55
N LYS A 14 -11.56 -20.85 -5.08
CA LYS A 14 -12.72 -20.36 -4.30
C LYS A 14 -13.11 -21.29 -3.14
N ASN A 15 -13.02 -22.60 -3.30
CA ASN A 15 -13.38 -23.58 -2.27
C ASN A 15 -12.30 -23.80 -1.20
N SER A 16 -11.03 -23.56 -1.51
CA SER A 16 -9.92 -23.75 -0.56
C SER A 16 -9.78 -22.64 0.47
N THR A 17 -9.20 -22.94 1.62
CA THR A 17 -8.80 -21.91 2.61
C THR A 17 -7.52 -21.19 2.16
N VAL A 18 -7.21 -20.03 2.77
CA VAL A 18 -5.93 -19.35 2.50
C VAL A 18 -4.77 -20.20 2.99
N GLU A 19 -4.95 -20.86 4.14
CA GLU A 19 -3.97 -21.79 4.71
C GLU A 19 -3.68 -22.97 3.76
N GLU A 20 -4.70 -23.54 3.13
CA GLU A 20 -4.53 -24.60 2.12
C GLU A 20 -3.77 -24.09 0.89
N LEU A 21 -4.16 -22.93 0.35
CA LEU A 21 -3.56 -22.35 -0.86
C LEU A 21 -2.07 -22.05 -0.71
N PHE A 22 -1.67 -21.58 0.47
CA PHE A 22 -0.29 -21.12 0.72
C PHE A 22 0.52 -22.06 1.61
N GLN A 23 -0.08 -23.13 2.15
CA GLN A 23 0.55 -24.05 3.10
C GLN A 23 1.18 -23.33 4.31
N VAL A 24 0.50 -22.29 4.80
CA VAL A 24 0.93 -21.47 5.94
C VAL A 24 -0.11 -21.44 7.05
N ASN A 25 0.36 -21.20 8.27
CA ASN A 25 -0.53 -20.74 9.34
C ASN A 25 -0.73 -19.23 9.21
N ILE A 26 -1.88 -18.81 8.66
CA ILE A 26 -2.17 -17.40 8.38
C ILE A 26 -2.09 -16.50 9.63
N LYS A 27 -2.30 -17.05 10.83
CA LYS A 27 -2.23 -16.29 12.09
C LYS A 27 -0.81 -15.91 12.48
N MET A 28 0.19 -16.56 11.89
CA MET A 28 1.62 -16.29 12.12
C MET A 28 2.23 -15.44 11.00
N GLN A 29 1.43 -15.07 9.99
CA GLN A 29 1.88 -14.27 8.85
C GLN A 29 1.38 -12.83 8.99
N ASP A 30 2.25 -11.88 8.68
CA ASP A 30 1.89 -10.46 8.62
C ASP A 30 1.52 -10.03 7.19
N TRP A 31 2.09 -10.70 6.19
CA TRP A 31 1.86 -10.42 4.77
C TRP A 31 2.19 -11.65 3.92
N ILE A 32 1.63 -11.68 2.71
CA ILE A 32 1.87 -12.69 1.68
C ILE A 32 1.99 -11.94 0.35
N TRP A 33 2.99 -12.29 -0.45
CA TRP A 33 3.14 -11.80 -1.81
C TRP A 33 2.71 -12.87 -2.80
N VAL A 34 2.13 -12.44 -3.92
CA VAL A 34 1.66 -13.33 -4.97
C VAL A 34 2.02 -12.74 -6.33
N ASN A 35 2.62 -13.55 -7.19
CA ASN A 35 2.88 -13.21 -8.57
C ASN A 35 2.63 -14.43 -9.45
N LYS A 36 2.82 -14.26 -10.77
CA LYS A 36 2.60 -15.33 -11.75
C LYS A 36 3.38 -16.61 -11.44
N ASP A 37 4.60 -16.48 -10.94
CA ASP A 37 5.51 -17.61 -10.74
C ASP A 37 5.00 -18.61 -9.69
N ILE A 38 4.17 -18.16 -8.74
CA ILE A 38 3.66 -19.02 -7.67
C ILE A 38 2.20 -19.44 -7.88
N PHE A 39 1.56 -19.06 -8.98
CA PHE A 39 0.14 -19.40 -9.22
C PHE A 39 -0.06 -20.91 -9.39
N SER A 40 0.86 -21.61 -10.05
CA SER A 40 0.86 -23.08 -10.11
C SER A 40 0.88 -23.68 -8.72
N ASP A 41 1.80 -23.23 -7.88
CA ASP A 41 2.00 -23.76 -6.53
C ASP A 41 0.75 -23.55 -5.66
N ILE A 42 0.11 -22.38 -5.78
CA ILE A 42 -1.15 -22.07 -5.08
C ILE A 42 -2.24 -23.10 -5.44
N VAL A 43 -2.39 -23.41 -6.72
CA VAL A 43 -3.41 -24.37 -7.18
C VAL A 43 -3.03 -25.81 -6.80
N TYR A 44 -1.75 -26.18 -6.90
CA TYR A 44 -1.26 -27.49 -6.46
C TYR A 44 -1.51 -27.75 -4.99
N ASN A 45 -1.22 -26.76 -4.16
CA ASN A 45 -1.44 -26.83 -2.73
C ASN A 45 -2.93 -27.07 -2.41
N ALA A 46 -3.84 -26.45 -3.16
CA ALA A 46 -5.28 -26.66 -3.03
C ALA A 46 -5.77 -28.04 -3.51
N LEU A 47 -5.02 -28.70 -4.39
CA LEU A 47 -5.33 -30.03 -4.94
C LEU A 47 -4.67 -31.19 -4.17
N GLU A 48 -3.96 -30.88 -3.08
CA GLU A 48 -3.21 -31.84 -2.26
C GLU A 48 -2.23 -32.71 -3.06
N TYR A 49 -1.66 -32.19 -4.16
CA TYR A 49 -0.62 -32.85 -4.98
C TYR A 49 -0.97 -34.22 -5.60
N GLU A 50 -2.20 -34.75 -5.46
CA GLU A 50 -2.53 -36.13 -5.86
C GLU A 50 -3.41 -36.26 -7.12
N SER A 51 -3.89 -35.16 -7.71
CA SER A 51 -5.11 -35.22 -8.54
C SER A 51 -5.04 -34.67 -9.98
N ALA A 52 -3.92 -34.07 -10.42
CA ALA A 52 -3.80 -33.50 -11.77
C ALA A 52 -2.44 -33.78 -12.45
N ASP A 53 -2.45 -33.94 -13.77
CA ASP A 53 -1.25 -33.92 -14.61
C ASP A 53 -0.67 -32.50 -14.62
N GLU A 54 0.64 -32.38 -14.39
CA GLU A 54 1.28 -31.09 -14.17
C GLU A 54 1.31 -30.21 -15.41
N GLU A 55 1.50 -30.81 -16.59
CA GLU A 55 1.47 -30.08 -17.85
C GLU A 55 0.08 -29.53 -18.15
N TYR A 56 -0.97 -30.31 -17.87
CA TYR A 56 -2.36 -29.90 -18.05
C TYR A 56 -2.77 -28.77 -17.09
N LEU A 57 -2.31 -28.82 -15.84
CA LEU A 57 -2.58 -27.75 -14.86
C LEU A 57 -1.95 -26.43 -15.30
N ILE A 58 -0.70 -26.47 -15.77
CA ILE A 58 0.01 -25.27 -16.24
C ILE A 58 -0.73 -24.64 -17.43
N GLU A 59 -1.22 -25.45 -18.37
CA GLU A 59 -2.03 -24.96 -19.49
C GLU A 59 -3.32 -24.27 -18.99
N GLU A 60 -4.07 -24.91 -18.08
CA GLU A 60 -5.31 -24.34 -17.54
C GLU A 60 -5.09 -23.06 -16.73
N ILE A 61 -4.00 -22.96 -15.98
CA ILE A 61 -3.64 -21.73 -15.25
C ILE A 61 -3.27 -20.62 -16.23
N ASN A 62 -2.52 -20.93 -17.29
CA ASN A 62 -2.16 -19.96 -18.32
C ASN A 62 -3.38 -19.46 -19.12
N ASN A 63 -4.49 -20.21 -19.12
CA ASN A 63 -5.76 -19.80 -19.72
C ASN A 63 -6.53 -18.76 -18.88
N ILE A 64 -6.13 -18.52 -17.62
CA ILE A 64 -6.75 -17.53 -16.74
C ILE A 64 -5.86 -16.28 -16.66
N SER A 65 -6.48 -15.10 -16.77
CA SER A 65 -5.72 -13.86 -16.62
C SER A 65 -5.25 -13.64 -15.18
N GLU A 66 -4.08 -13.02 -15.04
CA GLU A 66 -3.51 -12.67 -13.73
C GLU A 66 -4.47 -11.79 -12.92
N ASP A 67 -5.13 -10.84 -13.58
CA ASP A 67 -6.18 -10.00 -13.00
C ASP A 67 -7.31 -10.82 -12.40
N LYS A 68 -7.72 -11.90 -13.07
CA LYS A 68 -8.83 -12.74 -12.62
C LYS A 68 -8.44 -13.57 -11.40
N LEU A 69 -7.22 -14.14 -11.42
CA LEU A 69 -6.68 -14.86 -10.26
C LEU A 69 -6.54 -13.93 -9.06
N ASN A 70 -6.01 -12.72 -9.28
CA ASN A 70 -5.88 -11.71 -8.24
C ASN A 70 -7.25 -11.27 -7.69
N GLU A 71 -8.27 -11.10 -8.53
CA GLU A 71 -9.63 -10.80 -8.09
C GLU A 71 -10.14 -11.86 -7.09
N ILE A 72 -9.98 -13.14 -7.44
CA ILE A 72 -10.42 -14.27 -6.61
C ILE A 72 -9.64 -14.33 -5.28
N LEU A 73 -8.32 -14.16 -5.33
CA LEU A 73 -7.47 -14.15 -4.15
C LEU A 73 -7.78 -12.95 -3.24
N ASN A 74 -7.96 -11.76 -3.81
CA ASN A 74 -8.35 -10.55 -3.08
C ASN A 74 -9.67 -10.75 -2.31
N ASP A 75 -10.67 -11.37 -2.94
CA ASP A 75 -11.93 -11.69 -2.26
C ASP A 75 -11.76 -12.67 -1.09
N LYS A 76 -10.82 -13.61 -1.19
CA LYS A 76 -10.49 -14.51 -0.07
C LYS A 76 -9.81 -13.79 1.08
N PHE A 77 -8.77 -13.03 0.77
CA PHE A 77 -8.03 -12.27 1.78
C PHE A 77 -8.95 -11.28 2.50
N LYS A 78 -9.84 -10.59 1.77
CA LYS A 78 -10.85 -9.71 2.37
C LYS A 78 -11.75 -10.42 3.37
N LYS A 79 -12.21 -11.64 3.08
CA LYS A 79 -13.08 -12.43 3.98
C LYS A 79 -12.42 -12.74 5.32
N ILE A 80 -11.09 -12.82 5.37
CA ILE A 80 -10.33 -13.06 6.60
C ILE A 80 -9.74 -11.77 7.21
N GLY A 81 -10.17 -10.60 6.73
CA GLY A 81 -9.77 -9.30 7.28
C GLY A 81 -8.39 -8.80 6.81
N TRP A 82 -7.86 -9.36 5.74
CA TRP A 82 -6.63 -8.91 5.08
C TRP A 82 -6.97 -7.90 3.98
N ILE A 83 -5.98 -7.09 3.59
CA ILE A 83 -6.12 -6.06 2.56
C ILE A 83 -5.04 -6.23 1.49
N SER A 84 -5.35 -5.81 0.26
CA SER A 84 -4.34 -5.68 -0.78
C SER A 84 -3.65 -4.32 -0.65
N VAL A 85 -2.33 -4.30 -0.82
CA VAL A 85 -1.48 -3.10 -0.75
C VAL A 85 -0.64 -3.00 -2.02
N ASN A 86 -0.48 -1.77 -2.54
CA ASN A 86 0.40 -1.52 -3.67
C ASN A 86 1.85 -1.89 -3.30
N GLN A 87 2.52 -2.65 -4.17
CA GLN A 87 3.88 -3.13 -3.94
C GLN A 87 4.89 -2.01 -3.61
N ARG A 88 4.81 -0.86 -4.30
CA ARG A 88 5.71 0.28 -4.06
C ARG A 88 5.45 0.95 -2.72
N LEU A 89 4.17 1.04 -2.33
CA LEU A 89 3.83 1.54 -1.00
C LEU A 89 4.32 0.55 0.07
N PHE A 90 4.14 -0.75 -0.15
CA PHE A 90 4.56 -1.78 0.80
C PHE A 90 6.08 -1.78 1.03
N GLU A 91 6.88 -1.64 -0.03
CA GLU A 91 8.35 -1.47 0.04
C GLU A 91 8.75 -0.27 0.90
N LYS A 92 7.99 0.83 0.88
CA LYS A 92 8.24 2.01 1.73
C LYS A 92 7.86 1.82 3.19
N LEU A 93 7.07 0.78 3.50
CA LEU A 93 6.54 0.50 4.85
C LEU A 93 7.26 -0.67 5.54
N VAL A 94 7.90 -1.55 4.77
CA VAL A 94 8.53 -2.77 5.25
C VAL A 94 9.96 -2.85 4.71
N GLU A 95 10.93 -2.56 5.57
CA GLU A 95 12.36 -2.43 5.21
C GLU A 95 12.96 -3.68 4.55
N ASP A 96 12.50 -4.87 4.94
CA ASP A 96 13.02 -6.14 4.43
C ASP A 96 12.35 -6.59 3.12
N PHE A 97 11.38 -5.82 2.60
CA PHE A 97 10.72 -6.12 1.34
C PHE A 97 11.34 -5.31 0.20
N ILE A 98 11.80 -5.99 -0.85
CA ILE A 98 12.33 -5.38 -2.06
C ILE A 98 11.38 -5.65 -3.21
N SER A 99 10.93 -4.60 -3.90
CA SER A 99 10.02 -4.79 -5.03
C SER A 99 10.74 -5.39 -6.24
N THR A 100 10.14 -6.41 -6.84
CA THR A 100 10.51 -6.91 -8.16
C THR A 100 9.99 -5.97 -9.23
N LYS A 101 10.84 -5.59 -10.19
CA LYS A 101 10.46 -4.65 -11.28
C LYS A 101 9.88 -5.36 -12.50
N ASP A 102 10.23 -6.63 -12.68
CA ASP A 102 9.99 -7.37 -13.93
C ASP A 102 8.73 -8.23 -13.89
N ILE A 103 8.12 -8.38 -12.70
CA ILE A 103 6.91 -9.17 -12.48
C ILE A 103 5.95 -8.43 -11.57
N GLU A 104 4.68 -8.38 -11.99
CA GLU A 104 3.61 -7.82 -11.18
C GLU A 104 3.40 -8.67 -9.94
N THR A 105 3.53 -8.05 -8.77
CA THR A 105 3.39 -8.72 -7.48
C THR A 105 2.28 -8.08 -6.67
N PHE A 106 1.29 -8.88 -6.32
CA PHE A 106 0.19 -8.51 -5.45
C PHE A 106 0.60 -8.78 -4.00
N ILE A 107 0.48 -7.78 -3.14
CA ILE A 107 0.77 -7.92 -1.71
C ILE A 107 -0.54 -7.94 -0.93
N TYR A 108 -0.74 -8.98 -0.13
CA TYR A 108 -1.82 -9.07 0.83
C TYR A 108 -1.25 -8.96 2.24
N VAL A 109 -1.86 -8.10 3.05
CA VAL A 109 -1.33 -7.74 4.37
C VAL A 109 -2.41 -7.89 5.43
N ASN A 110 -2.03 -8.40 6.59
CA ASN A 110 -2.87 -8.36 7.77
C ASN A 110 -3.19 -6.89 8.11
N LYS A 111 -4.47 -6.53 8.20
CA LYS A 111 -4.89 -5.14 8.43
C LYS A 111 -4.26 -4.52 9.67
N ARG A 112 -4.10 -5.29 10.75
CA ARG A 112 -3.47 -4.80 11.99
C ARG A 112 -1.99 -4.49 11.81
N PHE A 113 -1.26 -5.35 11.09
CA PHE A 113 0.14 -5.13 10.76
C PHE A 113 0.29 -3.88 9.89
N TYR A 114 -0.52 -3.76 8.84
CA TYR A 114 -0.53 -2.60 7.95
C TYR A 114 -0.79 -1.30 8.72
N THR A 115 -1.84 -1.25 9.54
CA THR A 115 -2.15 -0.06 10.35
C THR A 115 -0.98 0.32 11.27
N LYS A 116 -0.32 -0.65 11.89
CA LYS A 116 0.87 -0.40 12.71
C LYS A 116 1.99 0.25 11.87
N LYS A 117 2.27 -0.27 10.68
CA LYS A 117 3.30 0.28 9.78
C LYS A 117 2.97 1.69 9.29
N ILE A 118 1.71 1.96 8.95
CA ILE A 118 1.28 3.31 8.57
C ILE A 118 1.41 4.29 9.73
N ILE A 119 1.07 3.90 10.96
CA ILE A 119 1.25 4.77 12.14
C ILE A 119 2.73 5.06 12.38
N GLU A 120 3.59 4.04 12.32
CA GLU A 120 5.05 4.20 12.43
C GLU A 120 5.56 5.22 11.39
N LYS A 121 5.16 5.05 10.13
CA LYS A 121 5.58 5.93 9.04
C LYS A 121 4.99 7.34 9.11
N THR A 122 3.75 7.47 9.61
CA THR A 122 3.09 8.76 9.82
C THR A 122 3.79 9.56 10.92
N ASN A 123 4.25 8.90 11.97
CA ASN A 123 5.02 9.54 13.04
C ASN A 123 6.40 9.99 12.55
N GLU A 124 7.10 9.13 11.80
CA GLU A 124 8.38 9.43 11.14
C GLU A 124 8.26 10.67 10.23
N LEU A 125 7.19 10.73 9.42
CA LEU A 125 6.95 11.81 8.47
C LEU A 125 6.03 12.92 9.01
N SER A 126 5.82 13.00 10.33
CA SER A 126 4.94 14.00 10.94
C SER A 126 5.36 15.44 10.64
N TRP A 127 6.64 15.66 10.34
CA TRP A 127 7.18 16.96 9.92
C TRP A 127 6.65 17.42 8.56
N ILE A 128 6.24 16.50 7.67
CA ILE A 128 5.58 16.80 6.39
C ILE A 128 4.20 17.38 6.68
N LEU A 129 3.43 16.76 7.58
CA LEU A 129 2.10 17.20 7.97
C LEU A 129 2.14 18.60 8.61
N LYS A 130 3.15 18.88 9.43
CA LYS A 130 3.41 20.23 9.97
C LYS A 130 3.76 21.25 8.88
N ALA A 131 4.61 20.88 7.92
CA ALA A 131 4.96 21.74 6.79
C ALA A 131 3.72 22.09 5.94
N MET A 132 2.90 21.08 5.62
CA MET A 132 1.64 21.26 4.90
C MET A 132 0.67 22.16 5.67
N ALA A 133 0.57 22.02 6.99
CA ALA A 133 -0.25 22.90 7.82
C ALA A 133 0.25 24.36 7.79
N ILE A 134 1.56 24.59 7.86
CA ILE A 134 2.14 25.94 7.73
C ILE A 134 1.79 26.54 6.36
N ASP A 135 1.93 25.77 5.29
CA ASP A 135 1.60 26.24 3.95
C ASP A 135 0.10 26.53 3.81
N GLY A 136 -0.74 25.68 4.41
CA GLY A 136 -2.19 25.88 4.51
C GLY A 136 -2.55 27.19 5.21
N TYR A 137 -1.96 27.41 6.38
CA TYR A 137 -2.15 28.61 7.21
C TYR A 137 -1.69 29.88 6.50
N GLN A 138 -0.50 29.87 5.89
CA GLN A 138 0.11 31.08 5.34
C GLN A 138 -0.29 31.39 3.90
N HIS A 139 -0.62 30.37 3.09
CA HIS A 139 -0.73 30.54 1.64
C HIS A 139 -2.05 30.05 1.04
N LEU A 140 -2.83 29.23 1.74
CA LEU A 140 -4.09 28.68 1.20
C LEU A 140 -5.34 29.31 1.79
N SER A 141 -5.18 30.28 2.69
CA SER A 141 -6.29 31.06 3.26
C SER A 141 -7.40 30.15 3.82
N LEU A 142 -7.01 29.10 4.55
CA LEU A 142 -7.91 28.16 5.22
C LEU A 142 -8.58 28.82 6.44
N GLU A 143 -9.48 29.78 6.18
CA GLU A 143 -10.38 30.48 7.14
C GLU A 143 -9.72 31.11 8.39
N ASP A 144 -10.51 31.72 9.28
CA ASP A 144 -10.11 32.37 10.54
C ASP A 144 -9.63 31.34 11.60
N LYS A 145 -8.77 30.41 11.22
CA LYS A 145 -8.24 29.35 12.09
C LYS A 145 -6.78 29.63 12.44
N THR A 146 -6.40 29.26 13.66
CA THR A 146 -5.01 29.20 14.07
C THR A 146 -4.28 28.06 13.34
N LEU A 147 -2.95 28.14 13.25
CA LEU A 147 -2.14 27.05 12.69
C LEU A 147 -2.41 25.71 13.39
N LEU A 148 -2.60 25.73 14.71
CA LEU A 148 -2.88 24.53 15.48
C LEU A 148 -4.22 23.90 15.11
N GLU A 149 -5.28 24.70 14.96
CA GLU A 149 -6.59 24.21 14.51
C GLU A 149 -6.52 23.62 13.10
N ILE A 150 -5.79 24.27 12.18
CA ILE A 150 -5.56 23.73 10.83
C ILE A 150 -4.83 22.39 10.89
N TYR A 151 -3.78 22.30 11.71
CA TYR A 151 -3.02 21.06 11.86
C TYR A 151 -3.89 19.94 12.42
N GLU A 152 -4.59 20.16 13.53
CA GLU A 152 -5.43 19.15 14.17
C GLU A 152 -6.60 18.69 13.28
N GLU A 153 -7.24 19.59 12.54
CA GLU A 153 -8.41 19.26 11.73
C GLU A 153 -8.06 18.53 10.42
N TYR A 154 -6.97 18.93 9.76
CA TYR A 154 -6.68 18.45 8.40
C TYR A 154 -5.48 17.52 8.29
N PHE A 155 -4.51 17.64 9.21
CA PHE A 155 -3.19 17.04 9.01
C PHE A 155 -2.77 16.08 10.12
N ASN A 156 -3.17 16.29 11.38
CA ASN A 156 -2.70 15.50 12.50
C ASN A 156 -3.08 14.02 12.33
N GLU A 157 -2.08 13.14 12.52
CA GLU A 157 -2.20 11.69 12.37
C GLU A 157 -2.82 11.22 11.03
N ASN A 158 -2.78 12.07 9.98
CA ASN A 158 -3.42 11.78 8.71
C ASN A 158 -2.56 10.82 7.86
N GLY A 159 -2.62 9.53 8.19
CA GLY A 159 -1.88 8.48 7.49
C GLY A 159 -2.26 8.36 6.01
N MET A 160 -3.49 8.72 5.61
CA MET A 160 -3.90 8.71 4.20
C MET A 160 -3.11 9.71 3.35
N LEU A 161 -2.80 10.89 3.90
CA LEU A 161 -1.95 11.87 3.21
C LEU A 161 -0.53 11.33 3.03
N ILE A 162 0.01 10.67 4.06
CA ILE A 162 1.33 10.05 4.01
C ILE A 162 1.36 8.92 2.98
N GLU A 163 0.35 8.06 2.94
CA GLU A 163 0.21 7.01 1.92
C GLU A 163 0.25 7.59 0.50
N GLU A 164 -0.55 8.63 0.24
CA GLU A 164 -0.63 9.27 -1.08
C GLU A 164 0.71 9.89 -1.49
N ILE A 165 1.38 10.60 -0.56
CA ILE A 165 2.72 11.17 -0.79
C ILE A 165 3.75 10.08 -1.06
N LEU A 166 3.74 8.99 -0.29
CA LEU A 166 4.69 7.89 -0.49
C LEU A 166 4.46 7.18 -1.82
N LEU A 167 3.20 6.98 -2.22
CA LEU A 167 2.85 6.27 -3.44
C LEU A 167 3.12 7.11 -4.70
N ARG A 168 2.73 8.40 -4.68
CA ARG A 168 2.77 9.27 -5.87
C ARG A 168 3.97 10.21 -5.91
N GLY A 169 4.65 10.39 -4.79
CA GLY A 169 5.65 11.44 -4.61
C GLY A 169 5.05 12.83 -4.46
N GLU A 170 3.71 12.98 -4.55
CA GLU A 170 3.04 14.27 -4.46
C GLU A 170 1.62 14.17 -3.90
N TYR A 171 1.16 15.25 -3.28
CA TYR A 171 -0.23 15.47 -2.89
C TYR A 171 -0.75 16.77 -3.51
N LYS A 172 -1.94 16.72 -4.12
CA LYS A 172 -2.59 17.89 -4.74
C LYS A 172 -3.84 18.28 -3.98
N PHE A 173 -3.94 19.56 -3.64
CA PHE A 173 -5.10 20.14 -2.98
C PHE A 173 -5.80 21.15 -3.89
N LEU A 174 -7.06 20.84 -4.22
CA LEU A 174 -7.99 21.66 -5.02
C LEU A 174 -7.41 22.22 -6.33
N ASN A 175 -6.42 21.54 -6.94
CA ASN A 175 -5.67 22.01 -8.11
C ASN A 175 -4.97 23.37 -7.95
N VAL A 176 -4.88 23.90 -6.73
CA VAL A 176 -4.22 25.18 -6.42
C VAL A 176 -2.87 24.96 -5.74
N ALA A 177 -2.77 23.88 -4.96
CA ALA A 177 -1.59 23.55 -4.17
C ALA A 177 -1.09 22.14 -4.52
N THR A 178 0.23 22.00 -4.60
CA THR A 178 0.90 20.70 -4.72
C THR A 178 2.07 20.63 -3.76
N TRP A 179 2.13 19.57 -2.97
CA TRP A 179 3.32 19.21 -2.21
C TRP A 179 4.00 18.05 -2.89
N LYS A 180 5.29 18.19 -3.18
CA LYS A 180 6.12 17.13 -3.77
C LYS A 180 7.19 16.71 -2.77
N PHE A 181 7.26 15.43 -2.47
CA PHE A 181 8.23 14.89 -1.54
C PHE A 181 9.35 14.16 -2.30
N ASP A 182 10.57 14.66 -2.15
CA ASP A 182 11.77 13.98 -2.60
C ASP A 182 12.38 13.21 -1.42
N GLU A 183 12.19 11.90 -1.45
CA GLU A 183 12.68 10.97 -0.42
C GLU A 183 14.21 10.83 -0.45
N GLN A 184 14.87 11.05 -1.59
CA GLN A 184 16.32 10.86 -1.71
C GLN A 184 17.10 11.94 -0.94
N ILE A 185 16.59 13.17 -0.97
CA ILE A 185 17.18 14.31 -0.24
C ILE A 185 16.37 14.71 1.00
N ASN A 186 15.29 13.99 1.29
CA ASN A 186 14.37 14.19 2.41
C ASN A 186 13.81 15.63 2.49
N VAL A 187 13.22 16.09 1.38
CA VAL A 187 12.72 17.45 1.21
C VAL A 187 11.29 17.46 0.71
N LEU A 188 10.46 18.33 1.28
CA LEU A 188 9.11 18.62 0.79
C LEU A 188 9.09 19.99 0.10
N GLU A 189 8.70 20.02 -1.17
CA GLU A 189 8.52 21.24 -1.94
C GLU A 189 7.06 21.61 -2.04
N PHE A 190 6.72 22.87 -1.78
CA PHE A 190 5.38 23.39 -1.90
C PHE A 190 5.26 24.30 -3.13
N TYR A 191 4.27 23.98 -3.96
CA TYR A 191 3.90 24.69 -5.16
C TYR A 191 2.49 25.26 -5.02
N LYS A 192 2.29 26.50 -5.45
CA LYS A 192 0.97 27.13 -5.56
C LYS A 192 0.82 27.70 -6.96
N MET A 193 -0.27 27.33 -7.65
CA MET A 193 -0.49 27.68 -9.07
C MET A 193 0.74 27.33 -9.95
N ASP A 194 1.30 26.14 -9.75
CA ASP A 194 2.50 25.60 -10.43
C ASP A 194 3.82 26.36 -10.21
N GLU A 195 3.83 27.43 -9.41
CA GLU A 195 5.06 28.11 -9.00
C GLU A 195 5.60 27.52 -7.70
N LYS A 196 6.92 27.30 -7.61
CA LYS A 196 7.58 26.83 -6.38
C LYS A 196 7.65 27.98 -5.37
N TYR A 197 6.97 27.81 -4.23
CA TYR A 197 6.94 28.81 -3.16
C TYR A 197 7.92 28.51 -2.04
N ARG A 198 7.98 27.25 -1.61
CA ARG A 198 8.76 26.86 -0.43
C ARG A 198 9.39 25.48 -0.55
N GLN A 199 10.37 25.29 0.31
CA GLN A 199 11.05 24.03 0.51
C GLN A 199 11.20 23.80 2.00
N TRP A 200 10.85 22.60 2.44
CA TRP A 200 10.88 22.18 3.82
C TRP A 200 11.81 20.99 3.98
N SER A 201 12.55 21.03 5.07
CA SER A 201 13.26 19.90 5.66
C SER A 201 12.68 19.70 7.06
N GLU A 202 12.80 18.50 7.61
CA GLU A 202 12.29 18.16 8.95
C GLU A 202 12.65 19.19 10.03
N GLY A 203 13.93 19.58 10.14
CA GLY A 203 14.36 20.55 11.17
C GLY A 203 13.69 21.92 11.04
N ASN A 204 13.58 22.41 9.80
CA ASN A 204 12.97 23.72 9.51
C ASN A 204 11.44 23.70 9.75
N SER A 205 10.74 22.66 9.29
CA SER A 205 9.29 22.59 9.49
C SER A 205 8.92 22.46 10.96
N ASN A 206 9.64 21.63 11.73
CA ASN A 206 9.42 21.51 13.16
C ASN A 206 9.68 22.82 13.91
N PHE A 207 10.80 23.50 13.60
CA PHE A 207 11.12 24.80 14.19
C PHE A 207 10.04 25.85 13.88
N MET A 208 9.70 26.02 12.60
CA MET A 208 8.72 27.02 12.18
C MET A 208 7.32 26.75 12.72
N PHE A 209 6.91 25.47 12.77
CA PHE A 209 5.60 25.10 13.33
C PHE A 209 5.52 25.48 14.81
N TYR A 210 6.58 25.21 15.57
CA TYR A 210 6.65 25.58 16.98
C TYR A 210 6.62 27.10 17.18
N GLU A 211 7.37 27.87 16.39
CA GLU A 211 7.39 29.34 16.50
C GLU A 211 6.04 29.98 16.14
N LEU A 212 5.33 29.44 15.16
CA LEU A 212 4.03 29.97 14.72
C LEU A 212 2.86 29.57 15.63
N CYS A 213 3.03 28.56 16.48
CA CYS A 213 2.02 28.12 17.45
C CYS A 213 2.17 28.78 18.84
N LYS A 214 3.19 29.62 19.04
CA LYS A 214 3.36 30.43 20.27
C LYS A 214 2.45 31.66 20.25
#